data_AF-A0A957YTQ9-F1
#
_entry.id   AF-A0A957YTQ9-F1
#
_cell.length_a   1.000
_cell.length_b   1.000
_cell.length_c   1.000
_cell.angle_alpha   90.00
_cell.angle_beta   90.00
_cell.angle_gamma   90.00
#
_symmetry.space_group_name_H-M   'P 1'
#
loop_
_entity.id
_entity.type
_entity.pdbx_description
1 polymer ?
#
loop_
_entity_poly.entity_id
_entity_poly.type
_entity_poly.pdbx_seq_one_letter_code
_entity_poly.pdbx_strand_id
1 'polypeptide(L)'
;AQTFFYDPQWSPDGRKICYTDKRLNLFYIAIAPDSGAVDSGGAVDSEAGGSESVDNGGVGSKPSPILVDTDTYDHPVRSLDPVWSPDSKWIAYTKRLDNHLRAVFLYELATATAHQITDGMSDAISACFSLDGNYLFFAASTNYGLNTGWLDMSSVGRPVDRNLYVVVLNKEESSPFFPESDEEEEEKKEQKKEEKSNGDGKNTNGAAKGGQVVTVKIDLEDIDQRILALPLPARSYRSLQAADNNKLFYLESAGRNNGYTLSTYDLKERKSEVFLENIAAYWMTYTGKKLLYRSTGNGYAIVETKEKPKGDHERLKLDKMDVLVDPRAEWRQMFNEVRRIERDFFYDAGMHGLDWNAICAQYEPWLDHVGHRHDLNYLFGELIGELVVGHAYVGGGDMERIDNPMIGLLGADYQVVDG
;
A
#
# COMPACT_ATOMS: atom_id res chain seq x y z
N ALA A 1 0.87 12.44 21.81
CA ALA A 1 -0.28 11.55 22.07
C ALA A 1 -0.01 10.21 21.40
N GLN A 2 -0.35 9.09 22.01
CA GLN A 2 -0.35 7.80 21.30
C GLN A 2 -1.33 7.92 20.13
N THR A 3 -0.89 7.54 18.93
CA THR A 3 -1.66 7.60 17.70
C THR A 3 -1.67 6.21 17.06
N PHE A 4 -2.53 6.00 16.07
CA PHE A 4 -2.54 4.78 15.27
C PHE A 4 -1.68 5.01 14.03
N PHE A 5 -0.81 4.05 13.73
CA PHE A 5 0.09 4.09 12.59
C PHE A 5 -0.32 3.04 11.56
N TYR A 6 -0.16 3.36 10.29
CA TYR A 6 -0.59 2.56 9.16
C TYR A 6 0.53 2.38 8.14
N ASP A 7 0.41 1.29 7.38
CA ASP A 7 1.15 1.03 6.14
C ASP A 7 2.66 1.29 6.23
N PRO A 8 3.39 0.70 7.20
CA PRO A 8 4.83 0.88 7.29
C PRO A 8 5.53 0.35 6.03
N GLN A 9 6.31 1.19 5.37
CA GLN A 9 7.12 0.84 4.19
C GLN A 9 8.59 1.06 4.49
N TRP A 10 9.38 -0.01 4.33
CA TRP A 10 10.83 0.06 4.41
C TRP A 10 11.41 0.80 3.20
N SER A 11 12.43 1.62 3.43
CA SER A 11 13.28 2.13 2.36
C SER A 11 14.06 0.98 1.71
N PRO A 12 14.40 1.07 0.41
CA PRO A 12 15.17 0.03 -0.29
C PRO A 12 16.52 -0.31 0.36
N ASP A 13 17.15 0.63 1.07
CA ASP A 13 18.38 0.40 1.83
C ASP A 13 18.18 -0.34 3.17
N GLY A 14 16.92 -0.58 3.58
CA GLY A 14 16.53 -1.24 4.82
C GLY A 14 16.83 -0.43 6.09
N ARG A 15 17.07 0.89 5.99
CA ARG A 15 17.50 1.74 7.12
C ARG A 15 16.45 2.71 7.60
N LYS A 16 15.33 2.86 6.88
CA LYS A 16 14.27 3.79 7.23
C LYS A 16 12.92 3.12 7.03
N ILE A 17 11.93 3.60 7.76
CA ILE A 17 10.52 3.24 7.55
C ILE A 17 9.74 4.53 7.38
N CYS A 18 8.91 4.63 6.35
CA CYS A 18 7.85 5.63 6.28
C CYS A 18 6.52 5.00 6.63
N TYR A 19 5.61 5.77 7.21
CA TYR A 19 4.30 5.31 7.66
C TYR A 19 3.38 6.50 7.81
N THR A 20 2.07 6.26 7.78
CA THR A 20 1.07 7.28 8.04
C THR A 20 0.44 7.12 9.41
N ASP A 21 -0.21 8.16 9.93
CA ASP A 21 -1.02 8.05 11.14
C ASP A 21 -2.52 8.32 10.88
N LYS A 22 -3.35 8.12 11.90
CA LYS A 22 -4.80 8.36 11.83
C LYS A 22 -5.21 9.77 11.43
N ARG A 23 -4.31 10.74 11.63
CA ARG A 23 -4.52 12.16 11.33
C ARG A 23 -3.97 12.51 9.94
N LEU A 24 -3.69 11.50 9.12
CA LEU A 24 -3.15 11.65 7.77
C LEU A 24 -1.80 12.38 7.74
N ASN A 25 -1.00 12.23 8.80
CA ASN A 25 0.39 12.65 8.77
C ASN A 25 1.24 11.53 8.16
N LEU A 26 2.09 11.86 7.20
CA LEU A 26 3.16 10.99 6.71
C LEU A 26 4.43 11.29 7.50
N PHE A 27 5.02 10.25 8.10
CA PHE A 27 6.29 10.32 8.79
C PHE A 27 7.31 9.41 8.14
N TYR A 28 8.60 9.67 8.39
CA TYR A 28 9.63 8.64 8.31
C TYR A 28 10.51 8.63 9.56
N ILE A 29 11.09 7.47 9.85
CA ILE A 29 12.05 7.29 10.94
C ILE A 29 13.27 6.55 10.42
N ALA A 30 14.47 7.02 10.78
CA ALA A 30 15.70 6.28 10.56
C ALA A 30 15.90 5.26 11.67
N ILE A 31 16.14 4.01 11.31
CA ILE A 31 16.43 2.93 12.24
C ILE A 31 17.95 2.87 12.37
N ALA A 32 18.45 3.07 13.59
CA ALA A 32 19.87 2.91 13.87
C ALA A 32 20.27 1.47 13.50
N PRO A 33 21.40 1.24 12.82
CA PRO A 33 21.91 -0.11 12.68
C PRO A 33 22.12 -0.64 14.09
N ASP A 34 21.52 -1.79 14.40
CA ASP A 34 21.71 -2.47 15.67
C ASP A 34 23.20 -2.49 15.98
N SER A 35 23.57 -1.97 17.15
CA SER A 35 24.89 -2.19 17.72
C SER A 35 25.01 -3.67 18.08
N GLY A 36 25.21 -4.53 17.09
CA GLY A 36 25.83 -5.85 17.20
C GLY A 36 25.23 -6.87 18.18
N ALA A 37 23.99 -6.73 18.65
CA ALA A 37 23.37 -7.76 19.48
C ALA A 37 22.62 -8.77 18.58
N VAL A 38 23.35 -9.79 18.13
CA VAL A 38 22.75 -11.03 17.64
C VAL A 38 22.12 -11.72 18.85
N ASP A 39 20.82 -11.58 19.05
CA ASP A 39 20.10 -12.42 20.00
C ASP A 39 19.77 -13.74 19.31
N SER A 40 20.68 -14.70 19.47
CA SER A 40 20.46 -16.09 19.12
C SER A 40 19.29 -16.62 19.95
N GLY A 41 18.26 -17.13 19.26
CA GLY A 41 16.99 -17.54 19.82
C GLY A 41 17.05 -18.25 21.18
N GLY A 42 16.25 -17.73 22.11
CA GLY A 42 15.84 -18.41 23.32
C GLY A 42 14.34 -18.22 23.49
N ALA A 43 13.61 -19.32 23.57
CA ALA A 43 12.21 -19.32 23.97
C ALA A 43 12.06 -18.60 25.33
N VAL A 44 11.02 -17.78 25.47
CA VAL A 44 10.64 -17.20 26.76
C VAL A 44 9.21 -17.61 27.05
N ASP A 45 9.09 -18.61 27.91
CA ASP A 45 7.87 -18.93 28.64
C ASP A 45 7.67 -17.91 29.77
N SER A 46 6.47 -17.32 29.77
CA SER A 46 5.56 -17.13 30.92
C SER A 46 5.93 -16.29 32.16
N GLU A 47 4.98 -15.39 32.45
CA GLU A 47 4.49 -14.89 33.75
C GLU A 47 5.07 -13.61 34.42
N ALA A 48 4.14 -12.64 34.52
CA ALA A 48 3.77 -11.81 35.68
C ALA A 48 4.76 -10.80 36.31
N GLY A 49 4.38 -9.52 36.17
CA GLY A 49 4.17 -8.61 37.30
C GLY A 49 5.40 -7.98 37.96
N GLY A 50 5.57 -6.66 37.77
CA GLY A 50 6.45 -5.87 38.63
C GLY A 50 6.85 -4.53 38.00
N SER A 51 6.17 -3.47 38.41
CA SER A 51 6.60 -2.10 38.18
C SER A 51 7.89 -1.82 38.97
N GLU A 52 8.99 -1.52 38.30
CA GLU A 52 10.06 -0.70 38.86
C GLU A 52 10.90 -0.09 37.74
N SER A 53 10.89 1.25 37.69
CA SER A 53 11.70 2.07 36.80
C SER A 53 13.16 2.03 37.27
N VAL A 54 13.98 1.20 36.62
CA VAL A 54 15.43 1.29 36.73
C VAL A 54 15.95 2.22 35.64
N ASP A 55 16.28 3.43 36.06
CA ASP A 55 16.95 4.45 35.27
C ASP A 55 18.41 4.03 35.02
N ASN A 56 18.66 3.40 33.87
CA ASN A 56 20.02 3.15 33.38
C ASN A 56 20.42 4.23 32.39
N GLY A 57 21.22 5.17 32.89
CA GLY A 57 21.83 6.26 32.13
C GLY A 57 22.68 5.74 30.96
N GLY A 58 22.26 6.16 29.76
CA GLY A 58 22.91 5.87 28.48
C GLY A 58 21.98 6.25 27.32
N VAL A 59 21.45 7.47 27.32
CA VAL A 59 20.51 7.93 26.28
C VAL A 59 21.29 8.22 25.00
N GLY A 60 21.57 7.18 24.22
CA GLY A 60 21.54 7.34 22.76
C GLY A 60 20.13 7.83 22.42
N SER A 61 20.02 9.04 21.87
CA SER A 61 18.72 9.62 21.54
C SER A 61 17.91 8.63 20.71
N LYS A 62 16.77 8.17 21.23
CA LYS A 62 15.87 7.31 20.45
C LYS A 62 15.59 7.99 19.11
N PRO A 63 15.65 7.26 17.99
CA PRO A 63 15.36 7.86 16.70
C PRO A 63 13.98 8.51 16.77
N SER A 64 13.92 9.79 16.38
CA SER A 64 12.69 10.57 16.43
C SER A 64 12.06 10.59 15.03
N PRO A 65 10.76 10.32 14.89
CA PRO A 65 10.06 10.46 13.62
C PRO A 65 10.15 11.88 13.07
N ILE A 66 10.31 11.99 11.76
CA ILE A 66 10.31 13.25 11.03
C ILE A 66 9.00 13.33 10.24
N LEU A 67 8.25 14.42 10.44
CA LEU A 67 7.04 14.71 9.67
C LEU A 67 7.43 15.10 8.24
N VAL A 68 6.87 14.39 7.27
CA VAL A 68 7.01 14.67 5.83
C VAL A 68 5.94 15.66 5.40
N ASP A 69 4.67 15.32 5.62
CA ASP A 69 3.52 16.13 5.23
C ASP A 69 2.24 15.66 5.95
N THR A 70 1.16 16.42 5.81
CA THR A 70 -0.16 16.13 6.37
C THR A 70 -1.24 16.35 5.30
N ASP A 71 -2.11 15.35 5.08
CA ASP A 71 -3.34 15.57 4.30
C ASP A 71 -4.38 16.29 5.17
N THR A 72 -4.95 17.37 4.65
CA THR A 72 -5.83 18.27 5.39
C THR A 72 -7.32 17.96 5.21
N TYR A 73 -7.66 17.02 4.33
CA TYR A 73 -9.06 16.76 3.98
C TYR A 73 -9.48 15.34 4.33
N ASP A 74 -10.59 15.25 5.06
CA ASP A 74 -11.22 13.97 5.35
C ASP A 74 -11.94 13.42 4.11
N HIS A 75 -11.66 12.16 3.78
CA HIS A 75 -12.24 11.45 2.66
C HIS A 75 -12.21 9.95 2.98
N PRO A 76 -13.21 9.13 2.60
CA PRO A 76 -13.25 7.70 2.95
C PRO A 76 -12.01 6.92 2.52
N VAL A 77 -11.41 7.33 1.39
CA VAL A 77 -10.07 6.88 0.98
C VAL A 77 -9.00 7.77 1.65
N ARG A 78 -8.55 7.34 2.82
CA ARG A 78 -7.57 8.01 3.69
C ARG A 78 -6.14 7.51 3.45
N SER A 79 -5.54 7.84 2.32
CA SER A 79 -4.15 7.43 2.03
C SER A 79 -3.36 8.52 1.31
N LEU A 80 -2.11 8.69 1.73
CA LEU A 80 -1.08 9.47 1.04
C LEU A 80 -0.27 8.62 0.03
N ASP A 81 -0.42 7.30 0.05
CA ASP A 81 0.27 6.33 -0.83
C ASP A 81 1.80 6.59 -0.98
N PRO A 82 2.58 6.63 0.13
CA PRO A 82 4.00 6.94 0.06
C PRO A 82 4.81 5.80 -0.58
N VAL A 83 5.77 6.16 -1.43
CA VAL A 83 6.74 5.24 -2.04
C VAL A 83 8.15 5.81 -1.98
N TRP A 84 9.12 4.95 -1.65
CA TRP A 84 10.52 5.33 -1.61
C TRP A 84 11.15 5.33 -2.99
N SER A 85 12.07 6.26 -3.23
CA SER A 85 12.99 6.17 -4.36
C SER A 85 13.95 4.99 -4.22
N PRO A 86 14.44 4.38 -5.33
CA PRO A 86 15.38 3.25 -5.29
C PRO A 86 16.66 3.52 -4.48
N ASP A 87 17.08 4.78 -4.40
CA ASP A 87 18.27 5.21 -3.65
C ASP A 87 17.97 5.62 -2.20
N SER A 88 16.72 5.50 -1.74
CA SER A 88 16.27 5.80 -0.38
C SER A 88 16.48 7.25 0.07
N LYS A 89 16.54 8.20 -0.88
CA LYS A 89 16.73 9.65 -0.64
C LYS A 89 15.48 10.50 -0.86
N TRP A 90 14.47 9.97 -1.54
CA TRP A 90 13.22 10.66 -1.81
C TRP A 90 12.02 9.80 -1.41
N ILE A 91 10.93 10.46 -1.06
CA ILE A 91 9.61 9.84 -0.91
C ILE A 91 8.67 10.52 -1.88
N ALA A 92 8.07 9.77 -2.80
CA ALA A 92 6.94 10.25 -3.59
C ALA A 92 5.65 9.88 -2.87
N TYR A 93 4.65 10.75 -2.94
CA TYR A 93 3.34 10.52 -2.31
C TYR A 93 2.28 11.35 -3.03
N THR A 94 1.01 11.07 -2.78
CA THR A 94 -0.11 11.85 -3.32
C THR A 94 -0.91 12.47 -2.20
N LYS A 95 -1.23 13.77 -2.32
CA LYS A 95 -1.92 14.53 -1.27
C LYS A 95 -3.07 15.33 -1.87
N ARG A 96 -4.19 15.41 -1.16
CA ARG A 96 -5.34 16.25 -1.57
C ARG A 96 -5.00 17.73 -1.41
N LEU A 97 -5.30 18.49 -2.45
CA LEU A 97 -5.21 19.94 -2.46
C LEU A 97 -6.53 20.57 -2.03
N ASP A 98 -6.55 21.89 -1.89
CA ASP A 98 -7.74 22.66 -1.51
C ASP A 98 -8.92 22.52 -2.47
N ASN A 99 -8.65 22.10 -3.71
CA ASN A 99 -9.68 21.80 -4.71
C ASN A 99 -10.18 20.33 -4.65
N HIS A 100 -9.78 19.57 -3.63
CA HIS A 100 -10.08 18.15 -3.40
C HIS A 100 -9.54 17.16 -4.44
N LEU A 101 -8.75 17.61 -5.42
CA LEU A 101 -7.97 16.74 -6.30
C LEU A 101 -6.65 16.39 -5.63
N ARG A 102 -6.14 15.19 -5.90
CA ARG A 102 -4.79 14.81 -5.45
C ARG A 102 -3.73 15.23 -6.45
N ALA A 103 -2.61 15.72 -5.93
CA ALA A 103 -1.39 15.95 -6.69
C ALA A 103 -0.27 15.02 -6.20
N VAL A 104 0.70 14.75 -7.08
CA VAL A 104 1.93 14.02 -6.73
C VAL A 104 2.93 15.02 -6.14
N PHE A 105 3.53 14.61 -5.02
CA PHE A 105 4.59 15.34 -4.32
C PHE A 105 5.86 14.48 -4.24
N LEU A 106 7.01 15.14 -4.22
CA LEU A 106 8.32 14.58 -3.94
C LEU A 106 8.89 15.24 -2.69
N TYR A 107 9.23 14.44 -1.69
CA TYR A 107 9.93 14.90 -0.50
C TYR A 107 11.40 14.50 -0.56
N GLU A 108 12.29 15.49 -0.48
CA GLU A 108 13.73 15.30 -0.42
C GLU A 108 14.19 15.16 1.03
N LEU A 109 14.81 14.02 1.37
CA LEU A 109 15.28 13.80 2.75
C LEU A 109 16.45 14.71 3.12
N ALA A 110 17.32 15.05 2.17
CA ALA A 110 18.54 15.83 2.43
C ALA A 110 18.22 17.28 2.83
N THR A 111 17.20 17.87 2.23
CA THR A 111 16.78 19.27 2.45
C THR A 111 15.52 19.37 3.29
N ALA A 112 14.89 18.24 3.62
CA ALA A 112 13.61 18.16 4.32
C ALA A 112 12.49 18.99 3.67
N THR A 113 12.48 19.05 2.33
CA THR A 113 11.55 19.88 1.56
C THR A 113 10.63 19.02 0.69
N ALA A 114 9.35 19.39 0.66
CA ALA A 114 8.34 18.80 -0.22
C ALA A 114 8.13 19.66 -1.48
N HIS A 115 7.97 19.02 -2.62
CA HIS A 115 7.77 19.65 -3.92
C HIS A 115 6.54 19.04 -4.61
N GLN A 116 5.54 19.86 -4.92
CA GLN A 116 4.43 19.45 -5.78
C GLN A 116 4.94 19.37 -7.23
N ILE A 117 4.72 18.24 -7.92
CA ILE A 117 5.23 18.06 -9.30
C ILE A 117 4.13 17.97 -10.36
N THR A 118 2.87 17.82 -9.96
CA THR A 118 1.71 17.88 -10.87
C THR A 118 0.91 19.16 -10.63
N ASP A 119 0.29 19.70 -11.67
CA ASP A 119 -0.42 21.00 -11.67
C ASP A 119 -1.64 21.10 -10.74
N GLY A 120 -2.16 19.99 -10.24
CA GLY A 120 -3.35 19.94 -9.40
C GLY A 120 -4.67 20.11 -10.16
N MET A 121 -4.66 20.02 -11.49
CA MET A 121 -5.87 20.11 -12.35
C MET A 121 -6.46 18.73 -12.68
N SER A 122 -5.76 17.65 -12.30
CA SER A 122 -6.19 16.26 -12.43
C SER A 122 -6.03 15.53 -11.10
N ASP A 123 -6.88 14.55 -10.81
CA ASP A 123 -6.71 13.69 -9.63
C ASP A 123 -5.65 12.62 -9.88
N ALA A 124 -4.48 12.79 -9.29
CA ALA A 124 -3.33 11.90 -9.43
C ALA A 124 -3.21 10.91 -8.25
N ILE A 125 -2.92 9.65 -8.57
CA ILE A 125 -2.77 8.54 -7.60
C ILE A 125 -1.64 7.58 -8.00
N SER A 126 -1.29 6.68 -7.09
CA SER A 126 -0.44 5.51 -7.39
C SER A 126 0.91 5.91 -7.99
N ALA A 127 1.62 6.84 -7.34
CA ALA A 127 2.97 7.19 -7.73
C ALA A 127 3.93 6.00 -7.53
N CYS A 128 4.90 5.80 -8.43
CA CYS A 128 5.90 4.75 -8.31
C CYS A 128 7.18 5.10 -9.07
N PHE A 129 8.35 4.97 -8.45
CA PHE A 129 9.63 5.14 -9.14
C PHE A 129 9.97 3.94 -10.02
N SER A 130 10.61 4.18 -11.16
CA SER A 130 11.30 3.13 -11.90
C SER A 130 12.51 2.62 -11.10
N LEU A 131 12.88 1.35 -11.28
CA LEU A 131 13.98 0.74 -10.52
C LEU A 131 15.36 1.30 -10.89
N ASP A 132 15.50 1.86 -12.09
CA ASP A 132 16.70 2.57 -12.55
C ASP A 132 16.80 4.00 -12.02
N GLY A 133 15.73 4.53 -11.40
CA GLY A 133 15.70 5.86 -10.81
C GLY A 133 15.52 7.01 -11.80
N ASN A 134 15.29 6.73 -13.08
CA ASN A 134 15.17 7.76 -14.12
C ASN A 134 13.76 8.33 -14.25
N TYR A 135 12.75 7.57 -13.81
CA TYR A 135 11.35 7.87 -14.04
C TYR A 135 10.50 7.79 -12.78
N LEU A 136 9.41 8.56 -12.76
CA LEU A 136 8.31 8.39 -11.83
C LEU A 136 7.02 8.17 -12.62
N PHE A 137 6.33 7.06 -12.37
CA PHE A 137 5.02 6.77 -12.94
C PHE A 137 3.91 7.22 -12.00
N PHE A 138 2.77 7.58 -12.56
CA PHE A 138 1.54 7.81 -11.80
C PHE A 138 0.31 7.64 -12.69
N ALA A 139 -0.88 7.53 -12.09
CA ALA A 139 -2.14 7.53 -12.81
C ALA A 139 -2.90 8.81 -12.50
N ALA A 140 -3.45 9.51 -13.50
CA ALA A 140 -4.24 10.72 -13.27
C ALA A 140 -5.55 10.75 -14.05
N SER A 141 -6.57 11.32 -13.41
CA SER A 141 -7.93 11.44 -13.94
C SER A 141 -8.31 12.90 -14.16
N THR A 142 -8.75 13.21 -15.38
CA THR A 142 -9.35 14.51 -15.73
C THR A 142 -10.88 14.50 -15.58
N ASN A 143 -11.50 13.34 -15.28
CA ASN A 143 -12.95 13.20 -15.10
C ASN A 143 -13.38 12.93 -13.65
N TYR A 144 -12.46 13.03 -12.69
CA TYR A 144 -12.73 12.79 -11.26
C TYR A 144 -13.61 13.86 -10.60
N GLY A 145 -13.74 15.06 -11.18
CA GLY A 145 -14.42 16.19 -10.54
C GLY A 145 -15.82 15.87 -9.97
N LEU A 146 -16.63 15.08 -10.69
CA LEU A 146 -17.98 14.67 -10.24
C LEU A 146 -17.96 13.64 -9.09
N ASN A 147 -16.81 13.07 -8.76
CA ASN A 147 -16.61 12.10 -7.69
C ASN A 147 -15.92 12.70 -6.45
N THR A 148 -15.68 14.02 -6.43
CA THR A 148 -15.10 14.73 -5.27
C THR A 148 -16.03 14.68 -4.05
N GLY A 149 -17.34 14.80 -4.26
CA GLY A 149 -18.37 14.59 -3.25
C GLY A 149 -18.72 13.12 -3.10
N TRP A 150 -18.01 12.39 -2.26
CA TRP A 150 -18.14 10.93 -2.13
C TRP A 150 -19.53 10.42 -1.66
N LEU A 151 -20.32 11.26 -0.98
CA LEU A 151 -21.73 10.97 -0.62
C LEU A 151 -22.75 11.60 -1.59
N ASP A 152 -22.28 12.32 -2.61
CA ASP A 152 -23.16 13.00 -3.55
C ASP A 152 -23.68 12.03 -4.61
N MET A 153 -25.00 11.95 -4.75
CA MET A 153 -25.64 11.05 -5.70
C MET A 153 -25.42 11.42 -7.16
N SER A 154 -24.94 12.62 -7.47
CA SER A 154 -24.54 13.02 -8.83
C SER A 154 -23.31 12.25 -9.36
N SER A 155 -22.52 11.63 -8.46
CA SER A 155 -21.40 10.74 -8.81
C SER A 155 -21.85 9.36 -9.31
N VAL A 156 -23.11 8.98 -9.06
CA VAL A 156 -23.64 7.67 -9.46
C VAL A 156 -23.61 7.55 -10.99
N GLY A 157 -23.05 6.44 -11.48
CA GLY A 157 -22.92 6.20 -12.92
C GLY A 157 -21.86 7.06 -13.61
N ARG A 158 -20.96 7.72 -12.85
CA ARG A 158 -19.82 8.48 -13.36
C ARG A 158 -18.53 7.70 -13.11
N PRO A 159 -18.13 6.77 -14.00
CA PRO A 159 -16.89 6.04 -13.84
C PRO A 159 -15.70 7.01 -13.85
N VAL A 160 -14.71 6.72 -13.01
CA VAL A 160 -13.46 7.48 -12.98
C VAL A 160 -12.42 6.74 -13.80
N ASP A 161 -12.05 7.33 -14.92
CA ASP A 161 -11.01 6.83 -15.80
C ASP A 161 -9.73 7.62 -15.59
N ARG A 162 -8.60 6.94 -15.76
CA ARG A 162 -7.25 7.46 -15.58
C ARG A 162 -6.42 7.13 -16.80
N ASN A 163 -5.53 8.05 -17.16
CA ASN A 163 -4.40 7.74 -18.02
C ASN A 163 -3.18 7.47 -17.13
N LEU A 164 -2.24 6.69 -17.66
CA LEU A 164 -0.95 6.48 -17.03
C LEU A 164 0.05 7.51 -17.58
N TYR A 165 0.87 8.05 -16.70
CA TYR A 165 1.86 9.06 -17.02
C TYR A 165 3.23 8.63 -16.51
N VAL A 166 4.26 9.15 -17.16
CA VAL A 166 5.65 9.03 -16.76
C VAL A 166 6.28 10.43 -16.69
N VAL A 167 7.00 10.69 -15.60
CA VAL A 167 7.82 11.89 -15.42
C VAL A 167 9.28 11.50 -15.66
N VAL A 168 9.97 12.24 -16.53
CA VAL A 168 11.42 12.11 -16.71
C VAL A 168 12.12 12.96 -15.64
N LEU A 169 12.75 12.32 -14.65
CA LEU A 169 13.23 12.99 -13.44
C LEU A 169 14.48 13.85 -13.67
N ASN A 170 15.42 13.37 -14.46
CA ASN A 170 16.63 14.10 -14.86
C ASN A 170 16.39 14.81 -16.19
N LYS A 171 16.70 16.10 -16.29
CA LYS A 171 16.50 16.88 -17.53
C LYS A 171 17.42 16.46 -18.68
N GLU A 172 18.56 15.83 -18.35
CA GLU A 172 19.53 15.31 -19.32
C GLU A 172 19.12 13.93 -19.87
N GLU A 173 18.15 13.27 -19.24
CA GLU A 173 17.68 11.96 -19.67
C GLU A 173 16.78 12.09 -20.90
N SER A 174 16.93 11.15 -21.83
CA SER A 174 16.11 11.13 -23.03
C SER A 174 14.66 10.75 -22.71
N SER A 175 13.69 11.34 -23.42
CA SER A 175 12.31 10.90 -23.37
C SER A 175 12.19 9.41 -23.76
N PRO A 176 11.42 8.59 -23.02
CA PRO A 176 11.17 7.19 -23.39
C PRO A 176 10.37 7.07 -24.70
N PHE A 177 9.80 8.17 -25.20
CA PHE A 177 8.96 8.23 -26.39
C PHE A 177 9.58 8.99 -27.56
N PHE A 178 10.92 9.15 -27.60
CA PHE A 178 11.55 9.70 -28.80
C PHE A 178 11.11 8.93 -30.05
N PRO A 179 10.77 9.61 -31.15
CA PRO A 179 10.55 8.95 -32.43
C PRO A 179 11.80 8.15 -32.79
N GLU A 180 11.61 6.85 -33.02
CA GLU A 180 12.69 6.01 -33.54
C GLU A 180 12.84 6.33 -35.03
N SER A 181 14.08 6.46 -35.50
CA SER A 181 14.36 6.61 -36.93
C SER A 181 13.94 5.32 -37.64
N ASP A 182 13.23 5.42 -38.76
CA ASP A 182 12.87 4.29 -39.61
C ASP A 182 14.01 3.90 -40.57
N GLU A 183 15.13 4.65 -40.54
CA GLU A 183 16.35 4.29 -41.25
C GLU A 183 16.97 3.03 -40.61
N GLU A 184 17.11 1.96 -41.39
CA GLU A 184 17.89 0.80 -40.98
C GLU A 184 19.28 1.27 -40.54
N GLU A 185 19.69 0.92 -39.33
CA GLU A 185 21.10 1.07 -38.93
C GLU A 185 21.93 0.25 -39.91
N GLU A 186 22.61 0.92 -40.85
CA GLU A 186 23.61 0.27 -41.69
C GLU A 186 24.62 -0.41 -40.77
N GLU A 187 24.59 -1.75 -40.75
CA GLU A 187 25.62 -2.57 -40.14
C GLU A 187 26.98 -2.14 -40.71
N LYS A 188 27.70 -1.27 -40.00
CA LYS A 188 29.14 -1.08 -40.20
C LYS A 188 29.89 -2.27 -39.61
N LYS A 189 29.73 -3.43 -40.26
CA LYS A 189 30.76 -4.48 -40.36
C LYS A 189 31.56 -4.13 -41.62
N GLU A 190 32.88 -4.01 -41.68
CA GLU A 190 33.97 -4.56 -40.88
C GLU A 190 35.17 -3.61 -40.98
N GLN A 191 36.00 -3.55 -39.93
CA GLN A 191 37.44 -3.84 -40.05
C GLN A 191 38.07 -3.86 -38.65
N LYS A 192 38.24 -5.06 -38.09
CA LYS A 192 39.45 -5.55 -37.39
C LYS A 192 39.18 -6.91 -36.72
N LYS A 193 39.46 -7.98 -37.46
CA LYS A 193 40.14 -9.19 -36.98
C LYS A 193 41.61 -9.00 -37.38
N GLU A 194 42.65 -9.34 -36.64
CA GLU A 194 42.87 -10.38 -35.64
C GLU A 194 44.16 -10.01 -34.89
N GLU A 195 44.22 -10.24 -33.58
CA GLU A 195 45.40 -10.86 -32.95
C GLU A 195 44.99 -11.47 -31.61
N LYS A 196 45.12 -12.81 -31.53
CA LYS A 196 44.90 -13.61 -30.32
C LYS A 196 46.13 -13.53 -29.41
N SER A 197 45.93 -13.48 -28.10
CA SER A 197 46.71 -14.33 -27.19
C SER A 197 45.92 -14.68 -25.92
N ASN A 198 46.18 -15.91 -25.47
CA ASN A 198 45.48 -16.70 -24.46
C ASN A 198 45.50 -16.14 -23.03
N GLY A 199 44.50 -16.54 -22.24
CA GLY A 199 44.52 -16.49 -20.78
C GLY A 199 43.31 -17.19 -20.18
N ASP A 200 43.37 -18.53 -20.16
CA ASP A 200 42.42 -19.43 -19.49
C ASP A 200 42.38 -19.18 -17.97
N GLY A 201 41.18 -19.16 -17.39
CA GLY A 201 40.94 -18.69 -16.02
C GLY A 201 39.55 -19.03 -15.50
N LYS A 202 39.21 -20.33 -15.58
CA LYS A 202 38.10 -21.02 -14.92
C LYS A 202 37.81 -20.48 -13.51
N ASN A 203 36.59 -19.99 -13.26
CA ASN A 203 36.00 -20.06 -11.93
C ASN A 203 34.48 -20.30 -11.97
N THR A 204 34.10 -21.39 -11.33
CA THR A 204 32.75 -21.94 -11.17
C THR A 204 32.12 -21.46 -9.86
N ASN A 205 30.80 -21.24 -9.89
CA ASN A 205 29.84 -21.25 -8.79
C ASN A 205 29.98 -20.25 -7.62
N GLY A 206 28.86 -19.56 -7.34
CA GLY A 206 28.35 -19.42 -5.96
C GLY A 206 28.02 -18.00 -5.49
N ALA A 207 26.72 -17.74 -5.36
CA ALA A 207 26.07 -16.90 -4.33
C ALA A 207 26.38 -15.38 -4.26
N ALA A 208 25.30 -14.60 -4.43
CA ALA A 208 24.93 -13.35 -3.77
C ALA A 208 26.04 -12.38 -3.26
N LYS A 209 26.11 -11.18 -3.86
CA LYS A 209 26.31 -9.88 -3.18
C LYS A 209 26.26 -8.69 -4.15
N GLY A 210 25.55 -7.63 -3.74
CA GLY A 210 25.83 -6.23 -4.12
C GLY A 210 25.04 -5.66 -5.30
N GLY A 211 23.94 -4.96 -5.00
CA GLY A 211 23.17 -4.19 -5.98
C GLY A 211 24.01 -3.07 -6.60
N GLN A 212 23.77 -2.83 -7.88
CA GLN A 212 24.19 -1.60 -8.55
C GLN A 212 23.62 -0.42 -7.76
N VAL A 213 24.47 0.49 -7.31
CA VAL A 213 24.04 1.67 -6.54
C VAL A 213 23.30 2.60 -7.49
N VAL A 214 21.97 2.47 -7.51
CA VAL A 214 21.10 3.38 -8.24
C VAL A 214 21.19 4.75 -7.57
N THR A 215 21.36 5.80 -8.36
CA THR A 215 21.37 7.19 -7.90
C THR A 215 20.24 7.93 -8.60
N VAL A 216 19.32 8.51 -7.85
CA VAL A 216 18.18 9.22 -8.39
C VAL A 216 18.54 10.69 -8.50
N LYS A 217 18.63 11.21 -9.73
CA LYS A 217 18.82 12.65 -10.01
C LYS A 217 17.48 13.24 -10.42
N ILE A 218 17.03 14.25 -9.68
CA ILE A 218 15.78 14.95 -9.95
C ILE A 218 16.09 16.42 -10.19
N ASP A 219 15.85 16.89 -11.40
CA ASP A 219 15.78 18.32 -11.69
C ASP A 219 14.32 18.74 -11.46
N LEU A 220 14.07 19.75 -10.62
CA LEU A 220 12.69 20.20 -10.32
C LEU A 220 12.21 21.34 -11.22
N GLU A 221 13.14 22.07 -11.84
CA GLU A 221 12.83 23.13 -12.81
C GLU A 221 12.07 22.54 -14.00
N ASP A 222 10.93 23.15 -14.34
CA ASP A 222 10.01 22.75 -15.42
C ASP A 222 9.72 21.24 -15.45
N ILE A 223 9.62 20.58 -14.28
CA ILE A 223 9.40 19.13 -14.19
C ILE A 223 8.02 18.73 -14.72
N ASP A 224 7.03 19.60 -14.62
CA ASP A 224 5.69 19.44 -15.18
C ASP A 224 5.70 19.33 -16.71
N GLN A 225 6.65 20.01 -17.38
CA GLN A 225 6.85 19.93 -18.83
C GLN A 225 7.50 18.61 -19.28
N ARG A 226 7.98 17.79 -18.34
CA ARG A 226 8.57 16.46 -18.59
C ARG A 226 7.62 15.30 -18.25
N ILE A 227 6.34 15.61 -18.06
CA ILE A 227 5.28 14.63 -17.86
C ILE A 227 4.74 14.18 -19.23
N LEU A 228 4.83 12.89 -19.49
CA LEU A 228 4.40 12.26 -20.74
C LEU A 228 3.30 11.24 -20.48
N ALA A 229 2.28 11.20 -21.31
CA ALA A 229 1.25 10.17 -21.25
C ALA A 229 1.78 8.86 -21.86
N LEU A 230 1.55 7.73 -21.20
CA LEU A 230 1.73 6.42 -21.83
C LEU A 230 0.65 6.24 -22.91
N PRO A 231 0.97 5.65 -24.09
CA PRO A 231 0.04 5.45 -25.20
C PRO A 231 -0.96 4.31 -24.92
N LEU A 232 -1.77 4.47 -23.88
CA LEU A 232 -2.79 3.54 -23.42
C LEU A 232 -4.15 4.25 -23.35
N PRO A 233 -5.27 3.53 -23.58
CA PRO A 233 -6.60 4.12 -23.42
C PRO A 233 -6.87 4.47 -21.96
N ALA A 234 -7.71 5.48 -21.72
CA ALA A 234 -8.16 5.81 -20.38
C ALA A 234 -9.02 4.67 -19.79
N ARG A 235 -8.65 4.20 -18.60
CA ARG A 235 -9.34 3.13 -17.85
C ARG A 235 -9.20 3.33 -16.34
N SER A 236 -9.87 2.51 -15.53
CA SER A 236 -9.76 2.57 -14.07
C SER A 236 -8.46 1.93 -13.57
N TYR A 237 -7.32 2.59 -13.83
CA TYR A 237 -6.00 2.15 -13.41
C TYR A 237 -5.67 2.51 -11.96
N ARG A 238 -4.97 1.62 -11.25
CA ARG A 238 -4.49 1.81 -9.87
C ARG A 238 -3.30 0.90 -9.55
N SER A 239 -2.68 1.10 -8.40
CA SER A 239 -1.66 0.20 -7.83
C SER A 239 -0.51 -0.03 -8.82
N LEU A 240 0.22 1.02 -9.14
CA LEU A 240 1.37 0.97 -10.05
C LEU A 240 2.61 0.52 -9.28
N GLN A 241 3.36 -0.44 -9.82
CA GLN A 241 4.67 -0.87 -9.28
C GLN A 241 5.62 -1.18 -10.43
N ALA A 242 6.84 -0.63 -10.38
CA ALA A 242 7.88 -0.92 -11.36
C ALA A 242 8.48 -2.31 -11.13
N ALA A 243 8.85 -2.97 -12.22
CA ALA A 243 9.52 -4.26 -12.24
C ALA A 243 10.84 -4.17 -13.01
N ASP A 244 11.61 -5.25 -12.96
CA ASP A 244 12.85 -5.38 -13.73
C ASP A 244 12.58 -5.29 -15.24
N ASN A 245 13.59 -4.96 -16.04
CA ASN A 245 13.50 -4.75 -17.49
C ASN A 245 12.57 -3.61 -17.94
N ASN A 246 12.48 -2.52 -17.19
CA ASN A 246 11.68 -1.33 -17.54
C ASN A 246 10.19 -1.61 -17.75
N LYS A 247 9.64 -2.58 -17.00
CA LYS A 247 8.21 -2.90 -17.03
C LYS A 247 7.47 -2.18 -15.90
N LEU A 248 6.31 -1.63 -16.21
CA LEU A 248 5.37 -1.10 -15.24
C LEU A 248 4.22 -2.09 -15.06
N PHE A 249 3.97 -2.55 -13.84
CA PHE A 249 2.79 -3.34 -13.49
C PHE A 249 1.68 -2.42 -12.96
N TYR A 250 0.44 -2.70 -13.32
CA TYR A 250 -0.73 -1.95 -12.86
C TYR A 250 -1.99 -2.81 -12.84
N LEU A 251 -2.94 -2.45 -11.98
CA LEU A 251 -4.27 -3.06 -11.95
C LEU A 251 -5.26 -2.21 -12.74
N GLU A 252 -6.11 -2.89 -13.51
CA GLU A 252 -7.29 -2.35 -14.16
C GLU A 252 -8.54 -3.01 -13.57
N SER A 253 -9.58 -2.24 -13.24
CA SER A 253 -10.85 -2.80 -12.77
C SER A 253 -11.51 -3.65 -13.86
N ALA A 254 -11.83 -4.91 -13.56
CA ALA A 254 -12.54 -5.81 -14.47
C ALA A 254 -14.08 -5.67 -14.38
N GLY A 255 -14.58 -4.60 -13.75
CA GLY A 255 -16.01 -4.36 -13.49
C GLY A 255 -16.46 -4.76 -12.08
N ARG A 256 -17.75 -4.54 -11.79
CA ARG A 256 -18.31 -4.46 -10.41
C ARG A 256 -18.15 -5.74 -9.56
N ASN A 257 -17.89 -6.91 -10.15
CA ASN A 257 -17.81 -8.20 -9.45
C ASN A 257 -16.60 -9.09 -9.82
N ASN A 258 -15.69 -8.65 -10.69
CA ASN A 258 -14.68 -9.55 -11.31
C ASN A 258 -13.24 -9.31 -10.84
N GLY A 259 -13.05 -8.59 -9.72
CA GLY A 259 -11.71 -8.21 -9.25
C GLY A 259 -10.99 -7.29 -10.25
N TYR A 260 -9.69 -7.49 -10.39
CA TYR A 260 -8.80 -6.72 -11.24
C TYR A 260 -8.07 -7.59 -12.25
N THR A 261 -7.73 -7.00 -13.38
CA THR A 261 -6.74 -7.50 -14.32
C THR A 261 -5.40 -6.86 -14.00
N LEU A 262 -4.37 -7.67 -13.78
CA LEU A 262 -2.99 -7.23 -13.65
C LEU A 262 -2.35 -7.23 -15.02
N SER A 263 -1.91 -6.07 -15.47
CA SER A 263 -1.27 -5.86 -16.77
C SER A 263 0.13 -5.33 -16.60
N THR A 264 0.95 -5.52 -17.63
CA THR A 264 2.31 -4.97 -17.73
C THR A 264 2.40 -4.05 -18.92
N TYR A 265 3.08 -2.92 -18.76
CA TYR A 265 3.51 -2.06 -19.85
C TYR A 265 5.03 -2.09 -19.95
N ASP A 266 5.56 -2.52 -21.09
CA ASP A 266 6.99 -2.47 -21.39
C ASP A 266 7.32 -1.10 -22.00
N LEU A 267 8.19 -0.32 -21.35
CA LEU A 267 8.54 1.02 -21.84
C LEU A 267 9.34 0.97 -23.15
N LYS A 268 10.13 -0.07 -23.38
CA LYS A 268 10.97 -0.19 -24.58
C LYS A 268 10.13 -0.61 -25.77
N GLU A 269 9.33 -1.66 -25.60
CA GLU A 269 8.44 -2.16 -26.66
C GLU A 269 7.18 -1.30 -26.83
N ARG A 270 6.93 -0.37 -25.89
CA ARG A 270 5.75 0.51 -25.81
C ARG A 270 4.44 -0.27 -25.86
N LYS A 271 4.44 -1.47 -25.29
CA LYS A 271 3.35 -2.44 -25.42
C LYS A 271 2.80 -2.83 -24.05
N SER A 272 1.47 -2.89 -23.98
CA SER A 272 0.75 -3.43 -22.82
C SER A 272 0.29 -4.86 -23.09
N GLU A 273 0.44 -5.73 -22.09
CA GLU A 273 -0.06 -7.09 -22.12
C GLU A 273 -0.72 -7.47 -20.79
N VAL A 274 -1.78 -8.28 -20.87
CA VAL A 274 -2.42 -8.86 -19.68
C VAL A 274 -1.49 -9.91 -19.08
N PHE A 275 -1.10 -9.71 -17.84
CA PHE A 275 -0.23 -10.60 -17.09
C PHE A 275 -1.04 -11.66 -16.34
N LEU A 276 -2.02 -11.25 -15.53
CA LEU A 276 -2.92 -12.12 -14.78
C LEU A 276 -4.33 -11.53 -14.69
N GLU A 277 -5.33 -12.40 -14.53
CA GLU A 277 -6.74 -12.03 -14.34
C GLU A 277 -7.24 -12.48 -12.97
N ASN A 278 -8.41 -11.99 -12.54
CA ASN A 278 -9.05 -12.33 -11.27
C ASN A 278 -8.17 -12.03 -10.03
N ILE A 279 -7.48 -10.89 -10.08
CA ILE A 279 -6.59 -10.42 -9.02
C ILE A 279 -7.36 -9.55 -8.04
N ALA A 280 -7.12 -9.74 -6.74
CA ALA A 280 -7.62 -8.89 -5.67
C ALA A 280 -6.56 -7.84 -5.26
N ALA A 281 -5.29 -8.23 -5.18
CA ALA A 281 -4.16 -7.37 -4.83
C ALA A 281 -2.84 -8.01 -5.28
N TYR A 282 -1.77 -7.20 -5.38
CA TYR A 282 -0.42 -7.67 -5.63
C TYR A 282 0.65 -6.80 -4.95
N TRP A 283 1.81 -7.38 -4.70
CA TRP A 283 2.97 -6.75 -4.07
C TRP A 283 4.24 -7.16 -4.80
N MET A 284 5.04 -6.19 -5.20
CA MET A 284 6.30 -6.38 -5.92
C MET A 284 7.47 -6.45 -4.94
N THR A 285 8.45 -7.29 -5.25
CA THR A 285 9.75 -7.26 -4.57
C THR A 285 10.52 -5.98 -4.93
N TYR A 286 11.40 -5.48 -4.05
CA TYR A 286 12.25 -4.31 -4.35
C TYR A 286 13.15 -4.48 -5.59
N THR A 287 13.44 -5.72 -5.98
CA THR A 287 14.22 -6.02 -7.19
C THR A 287 13.37 -6.04 -8.45
N GLY A 288 12.03 -6.03 -8.33
CA GLY A 288 11.11 -6.13 -9.44
C GLY A 288 11.08 -7.49 -10.14
N LYS A 289 11.73 -8.52 -9.60
CA LYS A 289 11.89 -9.83 -10.25
C LYS A 289 10.76 -10.82 -9.94
N LYS A 290 10.14 -10.65 -8.79
CA LYS A 290 9.01 -11.46 -8.32
C LYS A 290 7.92 -10.58 -7.76
N LEU A 291 6.70 -11.08 -7.83
CA LEU A 291 5.54 -10.51 -7.16
C LEU A 291 4.77 -11.58 -6.38
N LEU A 292 4.18 -11.18 -5.27
CA LEU A 292 3.13 -11.89 -4.55
C LEU A 292 1.79 -11.34 -5.04
N TYR A 293 0.80 -12.19 -5.28
CA TYR A 293 -0.56 -11.74 -5.56
C TYR A 293 -1.60 -12.54 -4.79
N ARG A 294 -2.77 -11.95 -4.60
CA ARG A 294 -3.97 -12.59 -4.05
C ARG A 294 -5.05 -12.65 -5.11
N SER A 295 -5.62 -13.82 -5.38
CA SER A 295 -6.78 -13.98 -6.28
C SER A 295 -8.11 -13.66 -5.57
N THR A 296 -9.16 -13.37 -6.32
CA THR A 296 -10.54 -13.13 -5.80
C THR A 296 -11.13 -14.31 -5.04
N GLY A 297 -10.76 -15.56 -5.41
CA GLY A 297 -11.15 -16.80 -4.71
C GLY A 297 -10.33 -17.15 -3.46
N ASN A 298 -9.62 -16.17 -2.88
CA ASN A 298 -8.87 -16.27 -1.63
C ASN A 298 -7.69 -17.28 -1.64
N GLY A 299 -6.72 -17.04 -2.53
CA GLY A 299 -5.45 -17.77 -2.55
C GLY A 299 -4.28 -16.85 -2.88
N TYR A 300 -3.15 -17.07 -2.22
CA TYR A 300 -1.89 -16.37 -2.49
C TYR A 300 -1.00 -17.20 -3.41
N ALA A 301 -0.27 -16.53 -4.30
CA ALA A 301 0.77 -17.16 -5.12
C ALA A 301 1.90 -16.17 -5.39
N ILE A 302 3.08 -16.72 -5.65
CA ILE A 302 4.29 -15.98 -6.01
C ILE A 302 4.67 -16.36 -7.43
N VAL A 303 4.94 -15.37 -8.26
CA VAL A 303 5.37 -15.57 -9.65
C VAL A 303 6.55 -14.66 -9.99
N GLU A 304 7.33 -15.05 -11.00
CA GLU A 304 8.35 -14.19 -11.60
C GLU A 304 7.71 -13.18 -12.56
N THR A 305 8.31 -11.99 -12.67
CA THR A 305 7.77 -10.88 -13.47
C THR A 305 8.26 -10.85 -14.91
N LYS A 306 9.31 -11.60 -15.22
CA LYS A 306 10.01 -11.54 -16.50
C LYS A 306 9.09 -11.86 -17.68
N GLU A 307 8.30 -12.91 -17.53
CA GLU A 307 7.39 -13.43 -18.53
C GLU A 307 6.02 -13.71 -17.91
N LYS A 308 4.98 -13.68 -18.73
CA LYS A 308 3.64 -14.08 -18.31
C LYS A 308 3.68 -15.53 -17.79
N PRO A 309 3.31 -15.77 -16.52
CA PRO A 309 3.40 -17.11 -15.97
C PRO A 309 2.39 -18.04 -16.65
N LYS A 310 2.80 -19.30 -16.88
CA LYS A 310 2.04 -20.29 -17.68
C LYS A 310 1.21 -21.20 -16.78
N GLY A 311 0.00 -21.53 -17.23
CA GLY A 311 -0.90 -22.48 -16.56
C GLY A 311 -1.34 -22.06 -15.16
N ASP A 312 -1.80 -23.02 -14.37
CA ASP A 312 -2.14 -22.78 -12.96
C ASP A 312 -0.87 -22.68 -12.11
N HIS A 313 -0.70 -21.56 -11.40
CA HIS A 313 0.47 -21.32 -10.53
C HIS A 313 0.29 -21.98 -9.16
N GLU A 314 1.37 -22.56 -8.62
CA GLU A 314 1.32 -23.14 -7.27
C GLU A 314 0.88 -22.09 -6.25
N ARG A 315 -0.19 -22.41 -5.51
CA ARG A 315 -0.71 -21.57 -4.43
C ARG A 315 0.08 -21.84 -3.16
N LEU A 316 0.26 -20.80 -2.34
CA LEU A 316 0.82 -20.95 -1.01
C LEU A 316 -0.10 -21.86 -0.17
N LYS A 317 0.47 -22.93 0.39
CA LYS A 317 -0.23 -23.89 1.25
C LYS A 317 -0.26 -23.35 2.68
N LEU A 318 -1.32 -22.60 2.99
CA LEU A 318 -1.52 -21.97 4.30
C LEU A 318 -2.47 -22.77 5.20
N ASP A 319 -3.04 -23.87 4.70
CA ASP A 319 -4.01 -24.73 5.39
C ASP A 319 -3.47 -25.45 6.63
N LYS A 320 -2.14 -25.54 6.74
CA LYS A 320 -1.44 -26.15 7.89
C LYS A 320 -0.83 -25.12 8.83
N MET A 321 -1.14 -23.84 8.63
CA MET A 321 -0.69 -22.79 9.54
C MET A 321 -1.64 -22.74 10.73
N ASP A 322 -1.16 -23.20 11.87
CA ASP A 322 -1.87 -23.08 13.14
C ASP A 322 -1.48 -21.78 13.84
N VAL A 323 -2.46 -21.14 14.46
CA VAL A 323 -2.26 -19.97 15.33
C VAL A 323 -2.72 -20.35 16.73
N LEU A 324 -1.92 -20.05 17.74
CA LEU A 324 -2.33 -20.20 19.13
C LEU A 324 -3.34 -19.10 19.45
N VAL A 325 -4.55 -19.50 19.84
CA VAL A 325 -5.65 -18.59 20.18
C VAL A 325 -5.98 -18.75 21.66
N ASP A 326 -5.95 -17.65 22.40
CA ASP A 326 -6.51 -17.54 23.75
C ASP A 326 -7.65 -16.53 23.69
N PRO A 327 -8.91 -17.00 23.56
CA PRO A 327 -10.04 -16.08 23.41
C PRO A 327 -10.16 -15.09 24.56
N ARG A 328 -9.86 -15.48 25.81
CA ARG A 328 -10.01 -14.57 26.95
C ARG A 328 -8.94 -13.47 26.95
N ALA A 329 -7.70 -13.81 26.58
CA ALA A 329 -6.65 -12.81 26.42
C ALA A 329 -6.93 -11.89 25.23
N GLU A 330 -7.32 -12.46 24.09
CA GLU A 330 -7.66 -11.71 22.88
C GLU A 330 -8.85 -10.78 23.09
N TRP A 331 -9.93 -11.22 23.74
CA TRP A 331 -11.09 -10.37 24.00
C TRP A 331 -10.76 -9.19 24.91
N ARG A 332 -9.86 -9.37 25.89
CA ARG A 332 -9.34 -8.25 26.68
C ARG A 332 -8.51 -7.28 25.83
N GLN A 333 -7.70 -7.79 24.91
CA GLN A 333 -6.97 -6.95 23.97
C GLN A 333 -7.93 -6.20 23.03
N MET A 334 -8.95 -6.86 22.50
CA MET A 334 -9.96 -6.28 21.62
C MET A 334 -10.75 -5.19 22.34
N PHE A 335 -11.12 -5.39 23.60
CA PHE A 335 -11.77 -4.35 24.42
C PHE A 335 -10.89 -3.12 24.58
N ASN A 336 -9.60 -3.33 24.88
CA ASN A 336 -8.63 -2.24 24.95
C ASN A 336 -8.48 -1.53 23.60
N GLU A 337 -8.58 -2.26 22.50
CA GLU A 337 -8.53 -1.69 21.16
C GLU A 337 -9.79 -0.89 20.84
N VAL A 338 -10.99 -1.37 21.17
CA VAL A 338 -12.25 -0.60 21.06
C VAL A 338 -12.15 0.70 21.86
N ARG A 339 -11.71 0.62 23.13
CA ARG A 339 -11.47 1.80 23.97
C ARG A 339 -10.53 2.80 23.28
N ARG A 340 -9.44 2.32 22.66
CA ARG A 340 -8.48 3.19 21.97
C ARG A 340 -9.05 3.75 20.69
N ILE A 341 -9.70 2.94 19.86
CA ILE A 341 -10.27 3.32 18.56
C ILE A 341 -11.34 4.38 18.77
N GLU A 342 -12.31 4.17 19.66
CA GLU A 342 -13.36 5.16 19.91
C GLU A 342 -12.77 6.47 20.41
N ARG A 343 -11.88 6.43 21.42
CA ARG A 343 -11.18 7.64 21.88
C ARG A 343 -10.44 8.37 20.75
N ASP A 344 -9.83 7.62 19.82
CA ASP A 344 -8.90 8.17 18.86
C ASP A 344 -9.54 8.59 17.53
N PHE A 345 -10.64 7.96 17.12
CA PHE A 345 -11.30 8.18 15.83
C PHE A 345 -12.65 8.85 15.95
N PHE A 346 -13.20 8.98 17.16
CA PHE A 346 -14.44 9.71 17.34
C PHE A 346 -14.26 11.16 16.90
N TYR A 347 -15.25 11.66 16.16
CA TYR A 347 -15.16 12.95 15.48
C TYR A 347 -15.10 14.14 16.46
N ASP A 348 -15.70 13.98 17.64
CA ASP A 348 -15.62 14.94 18.75
C ASP A 348 -14.58 14.48 19.78
N ALA A 349 -13.47 15.21 19.91
CA ALA A 349 -12.44 14.88 20.89
C ALA A 349 -12.94 14.89 22.35
N GLY A 350 -14.04 15.58 22.64
CA GLY A 350 -14.71 15.57 23.94
C GLY A 350 -15.66 14.39 24.16
N MET A 351 -15.85 13.53 23.15
CA MET A 351 -16.72 12.35 23.19
C MET A 351 -18.14 12.69 23.66
N HIS A 352 -18.71 13.80 23.17
CA HIS A 352 -20.00 14.36 23.60
C HIS A 352 -20.09 14.72 25.08
N GLY A 353 -18.95 14.89 25.76
CA GLY A 353 -18.86 15.15 27.20
C GLY A 353 -18.85 13.87 28.06
N LEU A 354 -18.81 12.69 27.44
CA LEU A 354 -18.73 11.41 28.14
C LEU A 354 -17.33 11.19 28.72
N ASP A 355 -17.23 10.80 30.00
CA ASP A 355 -15.96 10.30 30.55
C ASP A 355 -15.73 8.87 30.05
N TRP A 356 -15.09 8.77 28.89
CA TRP A 356 -14.87 7.50 28.23
C TRP A 356 -14.04 6.51 29.05
N ASN A 357 -13.07 7.00 29.82
CA ASN A 357 -12.27 6.11 30.66
C ASN A 357 -13.10 5.54 31.80
N ALA A 358 -13.96 6.36 32.42
CA ALA A 358 -14.87 5.89 33.47
C ALA A 358 -15.90 4.90 32.93
N ILE A 359 -16.45 5.13 31.74
CA ILE A 359 -17.37 4.21 31.07
C ILE A 359 -16.67 2.89 30.76
N CYS A 360 -15.51 2.88 30.09
CA CYS A 360 -14.78 1.64 29.85
C CYS A 360 -14.50 0.86 31.14
N ALA A 361 -14.14 1.54 32.24
CA ALA A 361 -13.92 0.89 33.53
C ALA A 361 -15.19 0.23 34.12
N GLN A 362 -16.38 0.73 33.81
CA GLN A 362 -17.64 0.10 34.21
C GLN A 362 -17.92 -1.18 33.41
N TYR A 363 -17.52 -1.22 32.14
CA TYR A 363 -17.77 -2.35 31.23
C TYR A 363 -16.69 -3.44 31.29
N GLU A 364 -15.44 -3.10 31.64
CA GLU A 364 -14.30 -4.02 31.66
C GLU A 364 -14.51 -5.31 32.49
N PRO A 365 -15.12 -5.28 33.70
CA PRO A 365 -15.34 -6.49 34.50
C PRO A 365 -16.22 -7.54 33.82
N TRP A 366 -17.10 -7.14 32.89
CA TRP A 366 -17.99 -8.07 32.19
C TRP A 366 -17.25 -9.00 31.23
N LEU A 367 -16.00 -8.67 30.86
CA LEU A 367 -15.14 -9.54 30.03
C LEU A 367 -14.92 -10.91 30.67
N ASP A 368 -14.94 -11.01 32.00
CA ASP A 368 -14.77 -12.30 32.69
C ASP A 368 -15.96 -13.25 32.48
N HIS A 369 -17.12 -12.71 32.11
CA HIS A 369 -18.37 -13.42 31.85
C HIS A 369 -18.64 -13.71 30.38
N VAL A 370 -17.83 -13.16 29.46
CA VAL A 370 -17.93 -13.47 28.03
C VAL A 370 -17.55 -14.94 27.82
N GLY A 371 -18.47 -15.71 27.23
CA GLY A 371 -18.27 -17.12 26.91
C GLY A 371 -18.15 -17.38 25.41
N HIS A 372 -18.69 -16.48 24.59
CA HIS A 372 -18.72 -16.59 23.15
C HIS A 372 -18.45 -15.24 22.47
N ARG A 373 -17.96 -15.25 21.22
CA ARG A 373 -17.70 -14.02 20.45
C ARG A 373 -18.95 -13.15 20.26
N HIS A 374 -20.13 -13.76 20.26
CA HIS A 374 -21.41 -13.04 20.23
C HIS A 374 -21.67 -12.26 21.53
N ASP A 375 -21.35 -12.81 22.70
CA ASP A 375 -21.46 -12.10 23.98
C ASP A 375 -20.52 -10.88 23.99
N LEU A 376 -19.33 -11.01 23.40
CA LEU A 376 -18.41 -9.89 23.25
C LEU A 376 -18.97 -8.80 22.33
N ASN A 377 -19.64 -9.18 21.22
CA ASN A 377 -20.31 -8.21 20.36
C ASN A 377 -21.43 -7.49 21.10
N TYR A 378 -22.20 -8.20 21.92
CA TYR A 378 -23.22 -7.60 22.77
C TYR A 378 -22.59 -6.58 23.74
N LEU A 379 -21.54 -6.98 24.46
CA LEU A 379 -20.80 -6.10 25.36
C LEU A 379 -20.27 -4.83 24.67
N PHE A 380 -19.67 -4.98 23.48
CA PHE A 380 -19.21 -3.85 22.69
C PHE A 380 -20.36 -2.95 22.23
N GLY A 381 -21.49 -3.54 21.85
CA GLY A 381 -22.68 -2.79 21.45
C GLY A 381 -23.21 -1.91 22.57
N GLU A 382 -23.31 -2.45 23.79
CA GLU A 382 -23.68 -1.67 24.97
C GLU A 382 -22.65 -0.59 25.29
N LEU A 383 -21.35 -0.93 25.28
CA LEU A 383 -20.26 0.01 25.57
C LEU A 383 -20.23 1.21 24.61
N ILE A 384 -20.25 0.96 23.29
CA ILE A 384 -20.16 2.05 22.32
C ILE A 384 -21.50 2.78 22.14
N GLY A 385 -22.62 2.16 22.56
CA GLY A 385 -23.94 2.79 22.60
C GLY A 385 -23.98 4.04 23.49
N GLU A 386 -23.16 4.06 24.56
CA GLU A 386 -23.00 5.22 25.45
C GLU A 386 -22.49 6.48 24.74
N LEU A 387 -21.89 6.36 23.55
CA LEU A 387 -21.44 7.51 22.75
C LEU A 387 -22.59 8.26 22.07
N VAL A 388 -23.79 7.66 22.01
CA VAL A 388 -25.00 8.27 21.42
C VAL A 388 -24.74 8.82 20.01
N VAL A 389 -24.18 7.98 19.13
CA VAL A 389 -23.85 8.34 17.75
C VAL A 389 -24.42 7.32 16.76
N GLY A 390 -24.78 7.78 15.57
CA GLY A 390 -25.02 6.88 14.43
C GLY A 390 -23.70 6.32 13.86
N HIS A 391 -23.78 5.26 13.05
CA HIS A 391 -22.61 4.60 12.44
C HIS A 391 -21.57 4.02 13.41
N ALA A 392 -21.92 3.87 14.70
CA ALA A 392 -21.19 3.02 15.65
C ALA A 392 -21.69 1.57 15.50
N TYR A 393 -20.98 0.78 14.68
CA TYR A 393 -21.39 -0.59 14.36
C TYR A 393 -20.53 -1.62 15.08
N VAL A 394 -21.15 -2.71 15.51
CA VAL A 394 -20.47 -3.90 16.02
C VAL A 394 -20.92 -5.11 15.20
N GLY A 395 -19.99 -5.98 14.84
CA GLY A 395 -20.34 -7.21 14.14
C GLY A 395 -19.14 -8.11 13.85
N GLY A 396 -19.45 -9.29 13.31
CA GLY A 396 -18.46 -10.27 12.87
C GLY A 396 -17.61 -10.84 14.01
N GLY A 397 -16.39 -11.25 13.64
CA GLY A 397 -15.50 -12.02 14.49
C GLY A 397 -15.64 -13.52 14.31
N ASP A 398 -14.77 -14.26 15.01
CA ASP A 398 -14.72 -15.72 14.93
C ASP A 398 -15.89 -16.35 15.68
N MET A 399 -16.83 -16.91 14.92
CA MET A 399 -18.06 -17.55 15.39
C MET A 399 -18.32 -18.75 14.50
N GLU A 400 -19.00 -19.76 15.04
CA GLU A 400 -19.45 -20.88 14.21
C GLU A 400 -20.26 -20.37 13.03
N ARG A 401 -19.84 -20.79 11.83
CA ARG A 401 -20.53 -20.40 10.60
C ARG A 401 -21.76 -21.28 10.45
N ILE A 402 -22.92 -20.70 10.74
CA ILE A 402 -24.21 -21.36 10.51
C ILE A 402 -24.54 -21.25 9.02
N ASP A 403 -24.98 -22.35 8.41
CA ASP A 403 -25.49 -22.34 7.04
C ASP A 403 -26.71 -21.41 6.97
N ASN A 404 -26.58 -20.30 6.25
CA ASN A 404 -27.70 -19.38 6.03
C ASN A 404 -28.61 -19.97 4.94
N PRO A 405 -29.86 -20.35 5.25
CA PRO A 405 -30.77 -20.87 4.23
C PRO A 405 -31.04 -19.77 3.20
N MET A 406 -30.66 -20.02 1.94
CA MET A 406 -31.00 -19.12 0.84
C MET A 406 -32.47 -19.27 0.49
N ILE A 407 -33.28 -18.30 0.88
CA ILE A 407 -34.70 -18.25 0.53
C ILE A 407 -34.84 -17.54 -0.82
N GLY A 408 -35.36 -18.25 -1.82
CA GLY A 408 -35.73 -17.65 -3.10
C GLY A 408 -37.02 -16.84 -2.97
N LEU A 409 -36.95 -15.53 -3.16
CA LEU A 409 -38.11 -14.64 -3.16
C LEU A 409 -38.56 -14.38 -4.61
N LEU A 410 -39.87 -14.48 -4.86
CA LEU A 410 -40.46 -14.27 -6.20
C LEU A 410 -40.94 -12.83 -6.44
N GLY A 411 -40.82 -11.96 -5.43
CA GLY A 411 -41.31 -10.58 -5.51
C GLY A 411 -42.83 -10.44 -5.53
N ALA A 412 -43.55 -11.42 -4.97
CA ALA A 412 -45.00 -11.40 -4.84
C ALA A 412 -45.44 -12.02 -3.50
N ASP A 413 -46.61 -11.58 -3.01
CA ASP A 413 -47.31 -12.21 -1.90
C ASP A 413 -48.21 -13.32 -2.44
N TYR A 414 -48.18 -14.50 -1.80
CA TYR A 414 -48.99 -15.65 -2.20
C TYR A 414 -49.98 -16.02 -1.11
N GLN A 415 -51.17 -16.43 -1.53
CA GLN A 415 -52.17 -17.07 -0.67
C GLN A 415 -52.57 -18.41 -1.29
N VAL A 416 -52.77 -19.41 -0.45
CA VAL A 416 -53.33 -20.71 -0.87
C VAL A 416 -54.84 -20.55 -0.99
N VAL A 417 -55.41 -20.90 -2.14
CA VAL A 417 -56.86 -20.90 -2.41
C VAL A 417 -57.26 -22.33 -2.77
N ASP A 418 -58.25 -22.87 -2.07
CA ASP A 418 -58.83 -24.20 -2.27
C ASP A 418 -57.92 -25.43 -2.01
N GLY A 419 -56.83 -25.26 -1.27
CA GLY A 419 -55.89 -26.34 -0.91
C GLY A 419 -54.93 -26.66 -2.04
#